data_AF-A0A9P4Q7Y8-F1
#
_entry.id   AF-A0A9P4Q7Y8-F1
#
_cell.length_a   1.000
_cell.length_b   1.000
_cell.length_c   1.000
_cell.angle_alpha   90.00
_cell.angle_beta   90.00
_cell.angle_gamma   90.00
#
_symmetry.space_group_name_H-M   'P 1'
#
loop_
_entity.id
_entity.type
_entity.pdbx_description
1 polymer ?
#
loop_
_entity_poly.entity_id
_entity_poly.type
_entity_poly.pdbx_seq_one_letter_code
_entity_poly.pdbx_strand_id
1 'polypeptide(L)' 'MHSYRRTGATKATASTLCQKCLKRGHYTYECTAAQQDRPYMSRPSRSQQLSNPKLVPRLSNFAPKEATVAE' A
#
# COMPACT_ATOMS: atom_id res chain seq x y z
N MET A 1 11.21 9.63 2.56
CA MET A 1 12.09 8.44 2.46
C MET A 1 11.54 7.38 3.42
N HIS A 2 10.90 6.34 2.91
CA HIS A 2 10.32 5.30 3.76
C HIS A 2 11.43 4.37 4.27
N SER A 3 11.75 4.51 5.55
CA SER A 3 12.71 3.67 6.26
C SER A 3 12.21 2.22 6.29
N TYR A 4 12.90 1.35 5.54
CA TYR A 4 12.73 -0.09 5.71
C TYR A 4 13.31 -0.47 7.08
N ARG A 5 12.45 -0.56 8.10
CA ARG A 5 12.78 -1.22 9.37
C ARG A 5 13.23 -2.64 9.04
N ARG A 6 14.52 -2.91 9.22
CA ARG A 6 15.08 -4.26 9.15
C ARG A 6 14.89 -4.92 10.51
N THR A 7 13.64 -5.28 10.82
CA THR A 7 13.32 -6.18 11.93
C THR A 7 13.88 -7.56 11.60
N GLY A 8 14.69 -8.13 12.49
CA GLY A 8 15.24 -9.49 12.36
C GLY A 8 14.15 -10.54 12.16
N ALA A 9 14.56 -11.74 11.71
CA ALA A 9 13.67 -12.85 11.36
C ALA A 9 12.79 -13.26 12.56
N THR A 10 11.63 -12.64 12.65
CA THR A 10 10.54 -13.03 13.55
C THR A 10 9.79 -14.15 12.85
N LYS A 11 9.28 -15.14 13.60
CA LYS A 11 8.39 -16.16 13.01
C LYS A 11 7.13 -15.48 12.50
N ALA A 12 6.60 -15.97 11.37
CA ALA A 12 5.38 -15.43 10.81
C ALA A 12 4.26 -15.59 11.84
N THR A 13 3.60 -14.47 12.15
CA THR A 13 2.40 -14.49 12.99
C THR A 13 1.21 -14.98 12.16
N ALA A 14 0.15 -15.46 12.82
CA ALA A 14 -1.08 -15.84 12.13
C ALA A 14 -1.73 -14.68 11.35
N SER A 15 -1.37 -13.42 11.63
CA SER A 15 -1.82 -12.24 10.88
C SER A 15 -0.90 -11.84 9.71
N THR A 16 0.31 -12.40 9.62
CA THR A 16 1.27 -12.10 8.54
C THR A 16 0.69 -12.52 7.19
N LEU A 17 0.45 -11.55 6.30
CA LEU A 17 -0.11 -11.78 4.96
C LEU A 17 1.01 -11.88 3.91
N CYS A 18 0.99 -12.96 3.14
CA CYS A 18 1.93 -13.20 2.04
C CYS A 18 1.53 -12.42 0.78
N GLN A 19 2.46 -11.66 0.19
CA GLN A 19 2.18 -10.83 -1.00
C GLN A 19 2.03 -11.64 -2.30
N LYS A 20 2.51 -12.90 -2.33
CA LYS A 20 2.45 -13.77 -3.52
C LYS A 20 1.11 -14.49 -3.67
N CYS A 21 0.61 -15.08 -2.58
CA CYS A 21 -0.60 -15.89 -2.60
C CYS A 21 -1.77 -15.28 -1.80
N LEU A 22 -1.55 -14.15 -1.13
CA LEU A 22 -2.53 -13.43 -0.30
C LEU A 22 -3.10 -14.23 0.88
N LYS A 23 -2.51 -15.39 1.20
CA LYS A 23 -2.82 -16.18 2.40
C LYS A 23 -2.04 -15.68 3.61
N ARG A 24 -2.56 -15.97 4.81
CA ARG A 24 -1.92 -15.62 6.09
C ARG A 24 -1.06 -16.77 6.63
N GLY A 25 -0.15 -16.45 7.55
CA GLY A 25 0.61 -17.43 8.34
C GLY A 25 2.02 -17.73 7.85
N HIS A 26 2.50 -17.07 6.80
CA HIS A 26 3.88 -17.20 6.32
C HIS A 26 4.37 -15.92 5.65
N TYR A 27 5.68 -15.73 5.60
CA TYR A 27 6.25 -14.62 4.85
C TYR A 27 6.30 -14.91 3.36
N THR A 28 6.37 -13.84 2.57
CA THR A 28 6.50 -13.93 1.11
C THR A 28 7.70 -14.79 0.69
N TYR A 29 8.82 -14.81 1.41
CA TYR A 29 10.00 -15.63 1.05
C TYR A 29 9.81 -17.13 1.28
N GLU A 30 8.85 -17.56 2.12
CA GLU A 30 8.55 -18.96 2.44
C GLU A 30 7.38 -19.51 1.59
N CYS A 31 6.82 -18.68 0.70
CA CYS A 31 5.62 -19.04 -0.05
C CYS A 31 5.92 -20.10 -1.13
N THR A 32 5.33 -21.28 -0.94
CA THR A 32 5.41 -22.46 -1.82
C THR A 32 4.30 -22.51 -2.87
N ALA A 33 3.38 -21.55 -2.89
CA ALA A 33 2.28 -21.53 -3.85
C ALA A 33 2.81 -21.49 -5.30
N ALA A 34 2.31 -22.42 -6.12
CA ALA A 34 2.58 -22.46 -7.55
C ALA A 34 2.10 -21.16 -8.21
N GLN A 35 2.70 -20.79 -9.35
CA GLN A 35 2.34 -19.54 -10.04
C GLN A 35 0.86 -19.51 -10.47
N GLN A 36 0.31 -20.66 -10.84
CA GLN A 36 -1.09 -20.79 -11.27
C GLN A 36 -2.09 -20.55 -10.12
N ASP A 37 -1.70 -20.89 -8.89
CA ASP A 37 -2.55 -20.69 -7.71
C ASP A 37 -2.50 -19.27 -7.15
N ARG A 38 -1.66 -18.40 -7.73
CA ARG A 38 -1.50 -17.02 -7.26
C ARG A 38 -2.66 -16.18 -7.78
N PRO A 39 -3.50 -15.64 -6.90
CA PRO A 39 -4.63 -14.83 -7.35
C PRO A 39 -4.12 -13.59 -8.08
N TYR A 40 -4.47 -13.45 -9.35
CA TYR A 40 -4.31 -12.18 -10.04
C TYR A 40 -5.47 -11.27 -9.64
N MET A 41 -5.19 -10.33 -8.72
CA MET A 41 -6.15 -9.32 -8.34
C MET A 41 -5.90 -8.08 -9.19
N SER A 42 -6.89 -7.67 -9.99
CA SER A 42 -6.80 -6.43 -10.75
C SER A 42 -6.67 -5.26 -9.79
N ARG A 43 -5.60 -4.49 -9.95
CA ARG A 43 -5.43 -3.23 -9.22
C ARG A 43 -6.30 -2.20 -9.93
N PRO A 44 -7.32 -1.61 -9.28
CA PRO A 44 -8.11 -0.57 -9.91
C PRO A 44 -7.18 0.59 -10.29
N SER A 45 -7.39 1.15 -11.48
CA SER A 45 -6.61 2.31 -11.92
C SER A 45 -6.89 3.50 -11.01
N ARG A 46 -5.97 4.47 -10.98
CA ARG A 46 -6.16 5.70 -10.18
C ARG A 46 -7.47 6.42 -10.57
N SER A 47 -7.81 6.46 -11.86
CA SER A 47 -9.08 7.03 -12.33
C SER A 47 -10.29 6.23 -11.85
N GLN A 48 -10.20 4.90 -11.85
CA GLN A 48 -11.24 4.01 -11.35
C GLN A 48 -11.39 4.06 -9.82
N GLN A 49 -10.34 4.44 -9.08
CA GLN A 49 -10.44 4.72 -7.64
C GLN A 49 -11.15 6.05 -7.36
N LEU A 50 -10.88 7.07 -8.18
CA LEU A 50 -11.46 8.41 -8.03
C LEU A 50 -12.93 8.50 -8.43
N SER A 51 -13.47 7.52 -9.17
CA SER A 51 -14.91 7.45 -9.44
C SER A 51 -15.74 7.14 -8.18
N ASN A 52 -15.12 6.59 -7.14
CA ASN A 52 -15.79 6.35 -5.87
C ASN A 52 -15.67 7.58 -4.96
N PRO A 53 -16.76 8.32 -4.68
CA PRO A 53 -16.69 9.59 -3.95
C PRO A 53 -16.15 9.46 -2.53
N LYS A 54 -16.16 8.26 -1.95
CA LYS A 54 -15.58 7.96 -0.62
C LYS A 54 -14.05 7.86 -0.62
N LEU A 55 -13.45 7.56 -1.77
CA LEU A 55 -12.00 7.36 -1.93
C LEU A 55 -11.31 8.57 -2.55
N VAL A 56 -12.07 9.61 -2.94
CA VAL A 56 -11.53 10.86 -3.48
C VAL A 56 -10.74 11.56 -2.39
N PRO A 57 -9.41 11.72 -2.56
CA PRO A 57 -8.61 12.50 -1.62
C PRO A 57 -9.12 13.93 -1.61
N ARG A 58 -9.22 14.54 -0.43
CA ARG A 58 -9.44 15.99 -0.34
C ARG A 58 -8.24 16.66 -1.00
N LEU A 59 -8.48 17.34 -2.13
CA LEU A 59 -7.49 18.21 -2.75
C LEU A 59 -7.21 19.32 -1.74
N SER A 60 -6.12 19.21 -1.00
CA SER A 60 -5.65 20.28 -0.13
C SER A 60 -5.14 21.38 -1.04
N ASN A 61 -5.94 22.43 -1.20
CA ASN A 61 -5.49 23.69 -1.79
C ASN A 61 -4.45 24.29 -0.85
N PHE A 62 -3.19 23.91 -1.02
CA PHE A 62 -2.07 24.71 -0.54
C PHE A 62 -1.96 25.92 -1.47
N ALA A 63 -2.92 26.83 -1.38
CA ALA A 63 -2.72 28.17 -1.90
C ALA A 63 -1.53 28.74 -1.11
N PRO A 64 -0.40 29.10 -1.76
CA PRO A 64 0.65 29.80 -1.05
C PRO A 64 0.02 31.06 -0.48
N LYS A 65 -0.04 31.17 0.85
CA LYS A 65 -0.39 32.42 1.51
C LYS A 65 0.58 33.46 0.95
N GLU A 66 0.04 34.44 0.22
CA GLU A 66 0.86 35.52 -0.30
C GLU A 66 1.56 36.16 0.89
N ALA A 67 2.88 36.04 0.91
CA ALA A 67 3.70 36.74 1.88
C ALA A 67 3.55 38.22 1.55
N THR A 68 2.68 38.91 2.29
CA THR A 68 2.66 40.36 2.37
C THR A 68 4.03 40.79 2.89
N VAL A 69 4.97 41.06 1.97
CA VAL A 69 6.19 41.80 2.27
C VAL A 69 5.75 43.24 2.48
N ALA A 70 5.67 43.63 3.75
CA ALA A 70 5.71 45.03 4.13
C ALA A 70 7.17 45.48 4.17
N GLU A 71 7.35 46.74 3.76
CA GLU A 71 8.57 47.57 3.73
C GLU A 71 9.48 47.43 2.50
#